data_AF-A0A4U5WWZ0-F1
#
_entry.id   AF-A0A4U5WWZ0-F1
#
_cell.length_a   1.000
_cell.length_b   1.000
_cell.length_c   1.000
_cell.angle_alpha   90.00
_cell.angle_beta   90.00
_cell.angle_gamma   90.00
#
_symmetry.space_group_name_H-M   'P 1'
#
loop_
_entity.id
_entity.type
_entity.pdbx_description
1 polymer ?
#
loop_
_entity_poly.entity_id
_entity_poly.type
_entity_poly.pdbx_seq_one_letter_code
_entity_poly.pdbx_strand_id
1 'polypeptide(L)'
;MRRKGFDYQPVKENPVPQAREFPYVLDDVAWAREHGYGSGIQHALSELRRTDANQRYFRGLPAGRRAAALAAANGSPPLTVTARAPDGMVYQRSPAGCQSQADATLYGNLQEWFRAKVTADALTEIRHAKVSGDPRFAKALKPWSACMRAAGHPAASPADLRAAAGSRTPPLARGEEIALAVTEARCARGSGLAETARALDLQYARSLARQYHRAVRSYRELQLNALSRARDLTREAGTPS
;
A
#
# COMPACT_ATOMS: atom_id res chain seq x y z
N MET A 1 15.33 -14.30 12.91
CA MET A 1 14.37 -15.20 13.58
C MET A 1 15.02 -16.50 14.06
N ARG A 2 15.59 -17.36 13.20
CA ARG A 2 16.16 -18.67 13.61
C ARG A 2 17.14 -18.62 14.79
N ARG A 3 18.12 -17.71 14.78
CA ARG A 3 19.06 -17.51 15.91
C ARG A 3 18.39 -17.11 17.24
N LYS A 4 17.13 -16.68 17.20
CA LYS A 4 16.31 -16.34 18.37
C LYS A 4 15.34 -17.47 18.75
N GLY A 5 15.47 -18.65 18.13
CA GLY A 5 14.64 -19.83 18.41
C GLY A 5 13.27 -19.82 17.73
N PHE A 6 13.10 -19.03 16.67
CA PHE A 6 11.84 -18.90 15.93
C PHE A 6 12.01 -19.15 14.44
N ASP A 7 11.07 -19.87 13.86
CA ASP A 7 11.02 -20.07 12.41
C ASP A 7 10.42 -18.87 11.69
N TYR A 8 10.93 -18.63 10.48
CA TYR A 8 10.43 -17.61 9.58
C TYR A 8 10.76 -18.02 8.14
N GLN A 9 9.76 -17.93 7.28
CA GLN A 9 9.86 -18.21 5.85
C GLN A 9 9.70 -16.90 5.08
N PRO A 10 10.67 -16.50 4.25
CA PRO A 10 10.50 -15.37 3.34
C PRO A 10 9.27 -15.60 2.45
N VAL A 11 8.42 -14.58 2.33
CA VAL A 11 7.26 -14.59 1.43
C VAL A 11 7.54 -13.68 0.24
N LYS A 12 6.87 -13.94 -0.90
CA LYS A 12 6.99 -13.11 -2.09
C LYS A 12 6.42 -11.71 -1.83
N GLU A 13 7.16 -10.66 -2.18
CA GLU A 13 6.78 -9.26 -1.91
C GLU A 13 5.53 -8.81 -2.68
N ASN A 14 5.31 -9.36 -3.89
CA ASN A 14 4.10 -9.13 -4.67
C ASN A 14 3.50 -10.48 -5.12
N PRO A 15 2.75 -11.16 -4.23
CA PRO A 15 2.21 -12.48 -4.52
C PRO A 15 1.00 -12.42 -5.47
N VAL A 16 0.32 -11.26 -5.58
CA VAL A 16 -0.83 -11.04 -6.47
C VAL A 16 -0.62 -9.75 -7.28
N PRO A 17 0.12 -9.82 -8.41
CA PRO A 17 0.46 -8.65 -9.22
C PRO A 17 -0.76 -7.87 -9.74
N GLN A 18 -1.93 -8.51 -9.81
CA GLN A 18 -3.17 -7.92 -10.27
C GLN A 18 -3.81 -6.97 -9.23
N ALA A 19 -3.34 -6.99 -7.96
CA ALA A 19 -3.79 -6.13 -6.88
C ALA A 19 -3.36 -4.66 -7.07
N ARG A 20 -3.78 -4.08 -8.19
CA ARG A 20 -3.58 -2.68 -8.55
C ARG A 20 -4.53 -1.80 -7.75
N GLU A 21 -4.03 -0.65 -7.35
CA GLU A 21 -4.83 0.37 -6.66
C GLU A 21 -5.35 1.41 -7.66
N PHE A 22 -6.58 1.86 -7.41
CA PHE A 22 -7.24 2.93 -8.16
C PHE A 22 -7.65 4.04 -7.17
N PRO A 23 -6.68 4.84 -6.70
CA PRO A 23 -6.84 5.71 -5.53
C PRO A 23 -7.94 6.77 -5.68
N TYR A 24 -8.26 7.16 -6.92
CA TYR A 24 -9.21 8.23 -7.21
C TYR A 24 -10.47 7.73 -7.92
N VAL A 25 -10.29 6.91 -8.95
CA VAL A 25 -11.35 6.36 -9.79
C VAL A 25 -10.79 5.15 -10.56
N LEU A 26 -11.61 4.15 -10.82
CA LEU A 26 -11.26 3.01 -11.64
C LEU A 26 -11.40 3.50 -13.07
N ASP A 27 -10.31 3.57 -13.83
CA ASP A 27 -10.28 4.12 -15.19
C ASP A 27 -9.81 3.12 -16.25
N ASP A 28 -9.46 1.91 -15.84
CA ASP A 28 -8.97 0.83 -16.71
C ASP A 28 -10.11 -0.16 -17.03
N VAL A 29 -10.70 -0.01 -18.23
CA VAL A 29 -11.80 -0.85 -18.69
C VAL A 29 -11.39 -2.31 -18.88
N ALA A 30 -10.14 -2.57 -19.30
CA ALA A 30 -9.67 -3.94 -19.50
C ALA A 30 -9.51 -4.65 -18.15
N TRP A 31 -8.87 -3.97 -17.20
CA TRP A 31 -8.75 -4.48 -15.83
C TRP A 31 -10.12 -4.68 -15.18
N ALA A 32 -11.05 -3.73 -15.34
CA ALA A 32 -12.41 -3.84 -14.79
C ALA A 32 -13.19 -5.03 -15.36
N ARG A 33 -13.00 -5.37 -16.65
CA ARG A 33 -13.64 -6.55 -17.28
C ARG A 33 -13.15 -7.86 -16.67
N GLU A 34 -11.86 -7.94 -16.39
CA GLU A 34 -11.25 -9.16 -15.84
C GLU A 34 -11.51 -9.29 -14.33
N HIS A 35 -11.40 -8.17 -13.61
CA HIS A 35 -11.30 -8.16 -12.16
C HIS A 35 -12.49 -7.54 -11.43
N GLY A 36 -13.42 -6.85 -12.11
CA GLY A 36 -14.52 -6.13 -11.44
C GLY A 36 -13.96 -5.03 -10.54
N TYR A 37 -14.39 -4.99 -9.28
CA TYR A 37 -13.77 -4.17 -8.23
C TYR A 37 -12.65 -4.91 -7.47
N GLY A 38 -12.28 -6.10 -7.93
CA GLY A 38 -11.21 -6.90 -7.36
C GLY A 38 -11.65 -7.82 -6.24
N SER A 39 -12.95 -8.17 -6.09
CA SER A 39 -13.41 -9.12 -5.06
C SER A 39 -12.64 -10.45 -5.10
N GLY A 40 -12.41 -11.01 -6.29
CA GLY A 40 -11.61 -12.22 -6.47
C GLY A 40 -10.14 -12.06 -6.07
N ILE A 41 -9.57 -10.88 -6.30
CA ILE A 41 -8.21 -10.53 -5.85
C ILE A 41 -8.18 -10.43 -4.32
N GLN A 42 -9.19 -9.80 -3.70
CA GLN A 42 -9.30 -9.72 -2.25
C GLN A 42 -9.47 -11.10 -1.61
N HIS A 43 -10.23 -11.99 -2.24
CA HIS A 43 -10.34 -13.39 -1.83
C HIS A 43 -8.98 -14.10 -1.92
N ALA A 44 -8.26 -13.98 -3.04
CA ALA A 44 -6.92 -14.56 -3.18
C ALA A 44 -5.93 -14.02 -2.12
N LEU A 45 -5.94 -12.71 -1.86
CA LEU A 45 -5.13 -12.10 -0.80
C LEU A 45 -5.53 -12.60 0.60
N SER A 46 -6.84 -12.76 0.86
CA SER A 46 -7.35 -13.31 2.12
C SER A 46 -6.87 -14.75 2.32
N GLU A 47 -6.96 -15.58 1.28
CA GLU A 47 -6.51 -16.97 1.32
C GLU A 47 -4.99 -17.07 1.52
N LEU A 48 -4.21 -16.20 0.88
CA LEU A 48 -2.77 -16.10 1.13
C LEU A 48 -2.49 -15.73 2.59
N ARG A 49 -3.17 -14.73 3.16
CA ARG A 49 -3.01 -14.38 4.60
C ARG A 49 -3.44 -15.52 5.53
N ARG A 50 -4.48 -16.26 5.18
CA ARG A 50 -4.98 -17.41 5.95
C ARG A 50 -3.99 -18.55 5.96
N THR A 51 -3.38 -18.83 4.80
CA THR A 51 -2.44 -19.94 4.58
C THR A 51 -0.98 -19.56 4.84
N ASP A 52 -0.69 -18.29 5.11
CA ASP A 52 0.64 -17.78 5.42
C ASP A 52 1.31 -18.62 6.52
N ALA A 53 2.44 -19.22 6.16
CA ALA A 53 3.17 -20.17 7.01
C ALA A 53 3.68 -19.51 8.29
N ASN A 54 4.10 -18.25 8.22
CA ASN A 54 4.55 -17.50 9.39
C ASN A 54 3.37 -17.21 10.31
N GLN A 55 2.25 -16.70 9.78
CA GLN A 55 1.06 -16.42 10.58
C GLN A 55 0.53 -17.69 11.27
N ARG A 56 0.49 -18.82 10.56
CA ARG A 56 0.12 -20.12 11.16
C ARG A 56 1.09 -20.54 12.26
N TYR A 57 2.40 -20.44 12.02
CA TYR A 57 3.43 -20.74 13.01
C TYR A 57 3.26 -19.88 14.27
N PHE A 58 3.18 -18.55 14.13
CA PHE A 58 3.06 -17.62 15.25
C PHE A 58 1.74 -17.79 16.03
N ARG A 59 0.63 -18.11 15.36
CA ARG A 59 -0.65 -18.40 16.02
C ARG A 59 -0.63 -19.73 16.79
N GLY A 60 0.14 -20.71 16.33
CA GLY A 60 0.30 -22.00 17.00
C GLY A 60 1.22 -21.98 18.23
N LEU A 61 1.93 -20.87 18.48
CA LEU A 61 2.80 -20.74 19.65
C LEU A 61 1.99 -20.53 20.94
N PRO A 62 2.40 -21.14 22.08
CA PRO A 62 1.87 -20.77 23.39
C PRO A 62 2.02 -19.27 23.64
N ALA A 63 1.09 -18.65 24.38
CA ALA A 63 1.01 -17.19 24.53
C ALA A 63 2.35 -16.51 24.91
N GLY A 64 3.07 -17.04 25.90
CA GLY A 64 4.38 -16.51 26.30
C GLY A 64 5.44 -16.64 25.20
N ARG A 65 5.43 -17.76 24.46
CA ARG A 65 6.35 -18.00 23.35
C ARG A 65 6.00 -17.12 22.13
N ARG A 66 4.71 -16.86 21.90
CA ARG A 66 4.22 -15.90 20.89
C ARG A 66 4.66 -14.48 21.23
N ALA A 67 4.54 -14.06 22.49
CA ALA A 67 5.03 -12.75 22.94
C ALA A 67 6.55 -12.63 22.73
N ALA A 68 7.32 -13.66 23.09
CA ALA A 68 8.76 -13.72 22.83
C ALA A 68 9.10 -13.67 21.32
N ALA A 69 8.30 -14.32 20.47
CA ALA A 69 8.48 -14.28 19.02
C ALA A 69 8.25 -12.87 18.45
N LEU A 70 7.20 -12.18 18.91
CA LEU A 70 6.90 -10.80 18.51
C LEU A 70 7.99 -9.83 18.98
N ALA A 71 8.47 -9.99 20.21
CA ALA A 71 9.61 -9.24 20.73
C ALA A 71 10.89 -9.53 19.93
N ALA A 72 11.13 -10.77 19.52
CA ALA A 72 12.27 -11.12 18.68
C ALA A 72 12.17 -10.53 17.27
N ALA A 73 10.96 -10.44 16.70
CA ALA A 73 10.72 -9.86 15.38
C ALA A 73 10.86 -8.33 15.39
N ASN A 74 10.13 -7.67 16.29
CA ASN A 74 9.93 -6.22 16.28
C ASN A 74 10.79 -5.45 17.30
N GLY A 75 11.43 -6.18 18.22
CA GLY A 75 12.06 -5.62 19.41
C GLY A 75 11.05 -5.32 20.51
N SER A 76 11.56 -5.14 21.73
CA SER A 76 10.79 -4.67 22.89
C SER A 76 11.07 -3.20 23.16
N PRO A 77 10.26 -2.51 23.98
CA PRO A 77 10.61 -1.22 24.54
C PRO A 77 12.03 -1.20 25.15
N PRO A 78 12.72 -0.05 25.15
CA PRO A 78 12.22 1.26 24.73
C PRO A 78 12.21 1.46 23.19
N LEU A 79 11.21 2.21 22.70
CA LEU A 79 11.05 2.53 21.28
C LEU A 79 11.78 3.85 20.95
N THR A 80 13.10 3.79 20.82
CA THR A 80 13.94 4.99 20.70
C THR A 80 14.20 5.43 19.26
N VAL A 81 13.91 4.58 18.26
CA VAL A 81 14.00 4.97 16.85
C VAL A 81 12.72 5.68 16.47
N THR A 82 12.82 6.98 16.21
CA THR A 82 11.64 7.85 16.06
C THR A 82 11.64 8.60 14.73
N ALA A 83 10.45 8.78 14.15
CA ALA A 83 10.26 9.57 12.95
C ALA A 83 8.97 10.38 13.06
N ARG A 84 9.01 11.64 12.62
CA ARG A 84 7.83 12.49 12.53
C ARG A 84 7.45 12.61 11.06
N ALA A 85 6.24 12.20 10.71
CA ALA A 85 5.68 12.37 9.38
C ALA A 85 5.28 13.84 9.15
N PRO A 86 5.15 14.28 7.88
CA PRO A 86 4.80 15.66 7.56
C PRO A 86 3.41 16.12 8.03
N ASP A 87 2.51 15.18 8.31
CA ASP A 87 1.21 15.42 8.93
C ASP A 87 1.28 15.62 10.46
N GLY A 88 2.50 15.54 11.03
CA GLY A 88 2.75 15.71 12.46
C GLY A 88 2.76 14.41 13.26
N MET A 89 2.30 13.30 12.69
CA MET A 89 2.25 12.00 13.37
C MET A 89 3.66 11.51 13.72
N VAL A 90 3.81 10.94 14.92
CA VAL A 90 5.09 10.40 15.40
C VAL A 90 5.02 8.87 15.39
N TYR A 91 5.95 8.27 14.66
CA TYR A 91 6.15 6.84 14.58
C TYR A 91 7.38 6.45 15.39
N GLN A 92 7.30 5.32 16.08
CA GLN A 92 8.38 4.82 16.92
C GLN A 92 8.56 3.31 16.70
N ARG A 93 9.80 2.85 16.81
CA ARG A 93 10.13 1.42 16.84
C ARG A 93 11.31 1.13 17.75
N SER A 94 11.45 -0.13 18.13
CA SER A 94 12.62 -0.59 18.88
C SER A 94 13.87 -0.52 17.97
N PRO A 95 15.04 -0.11 18.48
CA PRO A 95 16.30 -0.29 17.77
C PRO A 95 16.71 -1.77 17.68
N ALA A 96 16.10 -2.62 18.52
CA ALA A 96 16.34 -4.05 18.55
C ALA A 96 15.28 -4.83 17.74
N GLY A 97 15.45 -6.15 17.68
CA GLY A 97 14.57 -7.04 16.91
C GLY A 97 15.13 -7.37 15.53
N CYS A 98 14.65 -8.46 14.95
CA CYS A 98 15.12 -8.95 13.67
C CYS A 98 14.83 -7.95 12.54
N GLN A 99 13.69 -7.24 12.56
CA GLN A 99 13.37 -6.24 11.55
C GLN A 99 14.34 -5.06 11.60
N SER A 100 14.59 -4.49 12.78
CA SER A 100 15.52 -3.37 12.93
C SER A 100 16.96 -3.77 12.60
N GLN A 101 17.36 -5.01 12.91
CA GLN A 101 18.66 -5.53 12.47
C GLN A 101 18.75 -5.69 10.95
N ALA A 102 17.70 -6.21 10.31
CA ALA A 102 17.65 -6.35 8.86
C ALA A 102 17.71 -4.99 8.16
N ASP A 103 16.91 -4.04 8.61
CA ASP A 103 16.91 -2.66 8.10
C ASP A 103 18.27 -1.97 8.32
N ALA A 104 18.87 -2.10 9.50
CA ALA A 104 20.19 -1.51 9.77
C ALA A 104 21.28 -2.15 8.90
N THR A 105 21.22 -3.46 8.66
CA THR A 105 22.17 -4.15 7.77
C THR A 105 22.00 -3.66 6.34
N LEU A 106 20.76 -3.57 5.87
CA LEU A 106 20.45 -3.26 4.48
C LEU A 106 20.67 -1.78 4.14
N TYR A 107 20.21 -0.88 5.01
CA TYR A 107 20.22 0.57 4.78
C TYR A 107 21.35 1.31 5.53
N GLY A 108 22.11 0.60 6.37
CA GLY A 108 23.20 1.18 7.18
C GLY A 108 22.68 1.93 8.40
N ASN A 109 22.14 3.13 8.19
CA ASN A 109 21.63 3.98 9.28
C ASN A 109 20.13 3.75 9.52
N LEU A 110 19.81 2.96 10.55
CA LEU A 110 18.43 2.60 10.89
C LEU A 110 17.53 3.82 11.14
N GLN A 111 18.06 4.85 11.80
CA GLN A 111 17.32 6.04 12.21
C GLN A 111 17.05 6.95 11.01
N GLU A 112 18.03 7.11 10.13
CA GLU A 112 17.90 7.88 8.90
C GLU A 112 16.93 7.20 7.93
N TRP A 113 17.10 5.89 7.72
CA TRP A 113 16.17 5.07 6.94
C TRP A 113 14.74 5.16 7.44
N PHE A 114 14.53 5.01 8.75
CA PHE A 114 13.17 5.08 9.31
C PHE A 114 12.51 6.43 9.09
N ARG A 115 13.26 7.54 9.26
CA ARG A 115 12.74 8.90 9.00
C ARG A 115 12.41 9.12 7.53
N ALA A 116 13.30 8.69 6.64
CA ALA A 116 13.10 8.81 5.19
C ALA A 116 11.89 8.00 4.74
N LYS A 117 11.75 6.76 5.20
CA LYS A 117 10.61 5.89 4.92
C LYS A 117 9.28 6.47 5.42
N VAL A 118 9.20 6.84 6.69
CA VAL A 118 7.98 7.42 7.27
C VAL A 118 7.55 8.68 6.53
N THR A 119 8.51 9.52 6.14
CA THR A 119 8.22 10.70 5.33
C THR A 119 7.67 10.30 3.97
N ALA A 120 8.36 9.41 3.24
CA ALA A 120 7.96 8.98 1.91
C ALA A 120 6.57 8.31 1.88
N ASP A 121 6.29 7.44 2.85
CA ASP A 121 4.98 6.78 2.99
C ASP A 121 3.86 7.82 3.21
N ALA A 122 4.08 8.79 4.09
CA ALA A 122 3.11 9.85 4.38
C ALA A 122 2.84 10.77 3.18
N LEU A 123 3.82 10.99 2.29
CA LEU A 123 3.61 11.82 1.09
C LEU A 123 2.56 11.22 0.14
N THR A 124 2.40 9.90 0.11
CA THR A 124 1.37 9.24 -0.70
C THR A 124 -0.03 9.62 -0.23
N GLU A 125 -0.30 9.51 1.07
CA GLU A 125 -1.60 9.87 1.67
C GLU A 125 -1.86 11.38 1.57
N ILE A 126 -0.84 12.22 1.81
CA ILE A 126 -0.97 13.67 1.64
C ILE A 126 -1.31 14.02 0.19
N ARG A 127 -0.72 13.33 -0.79
CA ARG A 127 -1.04 13.52 -2.20
C ARG A 127 -2.48 13.11 -2.50
N HIS A 128 -2.92 11.95 -1.99
CA HIS A 128 -4.29 11.48 -2.13
C HIS A 128 -5.30 12.50 -1.60
N ALA A 129 -5.09 12.99 -0.38
CA ALA A 129 -5.95 13.98 0.24
C ALA A 129 -5.98 15.30 -0.54
N LYS A 130 -4.84 15.76 -1.07
CA LYS A 130 -4.77 16.98 -1.88
C LYS A 130 -5.52 16.86 -3.21
N VAL A 131 -5.44 15.72 -3.89
CA VAL A 131 -6.20 15.49 -5.13
C VAL A 131 -7.70 15.43 -4.82
N SER A 132 -8.09 14.63 -3.84
CA SER A 132 -9.51 14.43 -3.47
C SER A 132 -10.16 15.72 -2.96
N GLY A 133 -9.40 16.59 -2.29
CA GLY A 133 -9.84 17.90 -1.83
C GLY A 133 -9.72 19.04 -2.85
N ASP A 134 -9.19 18.80 -4.06
CA ASP A 134 -9.02 19.85 -5.06
C ASP A 134 -10.37 20.25 -5.70
N PRO A 135 -10.71 21.55 -5.79
CA PRO A 135 -11.95 22.00 -6.44
C PRO A 135 -12.11 21.54 -7.89
N ARG A 136 -11.01 21.32 -8.62
CA ARG A 136 -11.03 20.80 -9.99
C ARG A 136 -11.45 19.33 -10.01
N PHE A 137 -11.03 18.53 -9.03
CA PHE A 137 -11.50 17.15 -8.87
C PHE A 137 -12.99 17.13 -8.54
N ALA A 138 -13.43 17.94 -7.58
CA ALA A 138 -14.85 18.09 -7.22
C ALA A 138 -15.72 18.54 -8.41
N LYS A 139 -15.21 19.42 -9.27
CA LYS A 139 -15.89 19.81 -10.52
C LYS A 139 -16.02 18.64 -11.49
N ALA A 140 -14.97 17.83 -11.65
CA ALA A 140 -14.97 16.66 -12.53
C ALA A 140 -15.84 15.50 -12.04
N LEU A 141 -16.15 15.43 -10.74
CA LEU A 141 -17.13 14.46 -10.20
C LEU A 141 -18.54 14.67 -10.76
N LYS A 142 -18.93 15.90 -11.10
CA LYS A 142 -20.30 16.21 -11.60
C LYS A 142 -20.65 15.48 -12.90
N PRO A 143 -19.88 15.60 -14.00
CA PRO A 143 -20.16 14.86 -15.23
C PRO A 143 -20.00 13.34 -15.05
N TRP A 144 -19.08 12.88 -14.20
CA TRP A 144 -18.95 11.47 -13.87
C TRP A 144 -20.21 10.93 -13.19
N SER A 145 -20.72 11.63 -12.17
CA SER A 145 -21.94 11.27 -11.44
C SER A 145 -23.17 11.27 -12.35
N ALA A 146 -23.25 12.22 -13.28
CA ALA A 146 -24.31 12.25 -14.30
C ALA A 146 -24.26 11.02 -15.22
N CYS A 147 -23.06 10.62 -15.67
CA CYS A 147 -22.87 9.41 -16.47
C CYS A 147 -23.29 8.15 -15.70
N MET A 148 -22.84 8.02 -14.45
CA MET A 148 -23.21 6.88 -13.60
C MET A 148 -24.73 6.81 -13.36
N ARG A 149 -25.38 7.95 -13.14
CA ARG A 149 -26.84 8.04 -13.00
C ARG A 149 -27.57 7.65 -14.29
N ALA A 150 -27.11 8.11 -15.44
CA ALA A 150 -27.68 7.73 -16.74
C ALA A 150 -27.53 6.22 -17.01
N ALA A 151 -26.49 5.59 -16.47
CA ALA A 151 -26.29 4.16 -16.51
C ALA A 151 -27.04 3.38 -15.41
N GLY A 152 -27.91 4.03 -14.62
CA GLY A 152 -28.72 3.39 -13.59
C GLY A 152 -28.02 3.17 -12.24
N HIS A 153 -26.85 3.78 -12.02
CA HIS A 153 -26.02 3.60 -10.84
C HIS A 153 -25.71 4.95 -10.17
N PRO A 154 -26.68 5.64 -9.56
CA PRO A 154 -26.46 6.95 -8.96
C PRO A 154 -25.42 6.89 -7.84
N ALA A 155 -24.36 7.69 -7.97
CA ALA A 155 -23.33 7.89 -6.94
C ALA A 155 -22.76 9.30 -7.04
N ALA A 156 -22.43 9.90 -5.89
CA ALA A 156 -21.84 11.24 -5.83
C ALA A 156 -20.32 11.21 -6.10
N SER A 157 -19.64 10.14 -5.70
CA SER A 157 -18.23 9.91 -5.96
C SER A 157 -17.90 8.42 -6.22
N PRO A 158 -16.74 8.11 -6.82
CA PRO A 158 -16.23 6.74 -6.94
C PRO A 158 -16.11 6.02 -5.59
N ALA A 159 -15.74 6.75 -4.53
CA ALA A 159 -15.64 6.20 -3.18
C ALA A 159 -17.01 5.74 -2.66
N ASP A 160 -18.05 6.56 -2.84
CA ASP A 160 -19.43 6.20 -2.45
C ASP A 160 -19.92 4.98 -3.21
N LEU A 161 -19.66 4.93 -4.53
CA LEU A 161 -20.05 3.82 -5.38
C LEU A 161 -19.45 2.49 -4.91
N ARG A 162 -18.14 2.49 -4.62
CA ARG A 162 -17.44 1.28 -4.15
C ARG A 162 -17.82 0.90 -2.73
N ALA A 163 -18.02 1.88 -1.84
CA ALA A 163 -18.51 1.62 -0.49
C ALA A 163 -19.90 0.97 -0.52
N ALA A 164 -20.81 1.48 -1.36
CA ALA A 164 -22.13 0.91 -1.55
C ALA A 164 -22.07 -0.51 -2.13
N ALA A 165 -21.23 -0.73 -3.16
CA ALA A 165 -21.03 -2.05 -3.76
C ALA A 165 -20.44 -3.06 -2.76
N GLY A 166 -19.44 -2.65 -1.99
CA GLY A 166 -18.75 -3.50 -1.00
C GLY A 166 -19.55 -3.79 0.26
N SER A 167 -20.58 -2.99 0.57
CA SER A 167 -21.42 -3.16 1.77
C SER A 167 -22.73 -3.92 1.50
N ARG A 168 -22.98 -4.39 0.27
CA ARG A 168 -24.21 -5.14 -0.04
C ARG A 168 -24.23 -6.50 0.66
N THR A 169 -25.42 -6.86 1.15
CA THR A 169 -25.74 -8.18 1.69
C THR A 169 -27.04 -8.70 1.03
N PRO A 170 -27.00 -9.79 0.25
CA PRO A 170 -25.80 -10.54 -0.15
C PRO A 170 -24.85 -9.70 -1.01
N PRO A 171 -23.54 -10.06 -1.08
CA PRO A 171 -22.60 -9.41 -1.99
C PRO A 171 -23.06 -9.45 -3.44
N LEU A 172 -22.61 -8.48 -4.25
CA LEU A 172 -22.89 -8.47 -5.69
C LEU A 172 -22.46 -9.78 -6.35
N ALA A 173 -23.29 -10.30 -7.26
CA ALA A 173 -22.86 -11.39 -8.11
C ALA A 173 -21.69 -10.93 -8.98
N ARG A 174 -20.77 -11.85 -9.32
CA ARG A 174 -19.54 -11.52 -10.06
C ARG A 174 -19.80 -10.75 -11.35
N GLY A 175 -20.83 -11.13 -12.11
CA GLY A 175 -21.22 -10.45 -13.34
C GLY A 175 -21.70 -9.02 -13.10
N GLU A 176 -22.44 -8.77 -12.02
CA GLU A 176 -22.93 -7.44 -11.63
C GLU A 176 -21.78 -6.54 -11.18
N GLU A 177 -20.85 -7.07 -10.38
CA GLU A 177 -19.64 -6.36 -9.97
C GLU A 177 -18.80 -5.93 -11.20
N ILE A 178 -18.59 -6.85 -12.15
CA ILE A 178 -17.86 -6.55 -13.39
C ILE A 178 -18.60 -5.49 -14.21
N ALA A 179 -19.91 -5.63 -14.41
CA ALA A 179 -20.70 -4.66 -15.16
C ALA A 179 -20.63 -3.26 -14.53
N LEU A 180 -20.73 -3.17 -13.21
CA LEU A 180 -20.65 -1.92 -12.46
C LEU A 180 -19.25 -1.28 -12.57
N ALA A 181 -18.20 -2.06 -12.37
CA ALA A 181 -16.81 -1.61 -12.47
C ALA A 181 -16.45 -1.14 -13.89
N VAL A 182 -16.91 -1.86 -14.92
CA VAL A 182 -16.74 -1.46 -16.33
C VAL A 182 -17.48 -0.15 -16.62
N THR A 183 -18.66 0.03 -16.03
CA THR A 183 -19.43 1.26 -16.14
C THR A 183 -18.70 2.43 -15.47
N GLU A 184 -18.17 2.24 -14.25
CA GLU A 184 -17.32 3.24 -13.57
C GLU A 184 -16.16 3.64 -14.48
N ALA A 185 -15.41 2.67 -15.02
CA ALA A 185 -14.25 2.92 -15.88
C ALA A 185 -14.58 3.69 -17.16
N ARG A 186 -15.71 3.37 -17.80
CA ARG A 186 -16.19 4.10 -18.97
C ARG A 186 -16.60 5.52 -18.61
N CYS A 187 -17.36 5.71 -17.54
CA CYS A 187 -17.75 7.03 -17.07
C CYS A 187 -16.56 7.86 -16.62
N ALA A 188 -15.55 7.27 -15.97
CA ALA A 188 -14.33 7.94 -15.55
C ALA A 188 -13.55 8.53 -16.73
N ARG A 189 -13.44 7.77 -17.82
CA ARG A 189 -12.80 8.22 -19.06
C ARG A 189 -13.65 9.23 -19.83
N GLY A 190 -14.93 8.92 -20.04
CA GLY A 190 -15.83 9.76 -20.85
C GLY A 190 -16.17 11.11 -20.23
N SER A 191 -16.12 11.23 -18.90
CA SER A 191 -16.40 12.49 -18.19
C SER A 191 -15.17 13.38 -17.98
N GLY A 192 -13.96 12.89 -18.26
CA GLY A 192 -12.70 13.58 -17.96
C GLY A 192 -12.25 13.48 -16.49
N LEU A 193 -12.95 12.74 -15.62
CA LEU A 193 -12.55 12.55 -14.22
C LEU A 193 -11.18 11.86 -14.11
N ALA A 194 -10.94 10.81 -14.90
CA ALA A 194 -9.67 10.09 -14.89
C ALA A 194 -8.48 10.98 -15.30
N GLU A 195 -8.65 11.80 -16.34
CA GLU A 195 -7.63 12.74 -16.79
C GLU A 195 -7.37 13.82 -15.73
N THR A 196 -8.43 14.39 -15.17
CA THR A 196 -8.32 15.38 -14.10
C THR A 196 -7.57 14.82 -12.89
N ALA A 197 -7.95 13.62 -12.42
CA ALA A 197 -7.31 12.95 -11.30
C ALA A 197 -5.81 12.74 -11.54
N ARG A 198 -5.44 12.24 -12.72
CA ARG A 198 -4.04 12.01 -13.11
C ARG A 198 -3.23 13.29 -13.20
N ALA A 199 -3.79 14.36 -13.78
CA ALA A 199 -3.13 15.64 -13.88
C ALA A 199 -2.87 16.26 -12.48
N LEU A 200 -3.86 16.18 -11.59
CA LEU A 200 -3.74 16.62 -10.21
C LEU A 200 -2.73 15.78 -9.42
N ASP A 201 -2.77 14.46 -9.54
CA ASP A 201 -1.82 13.56 -8.89
C ASP A 201 -0.39 13.89 -9.29
N LEU A 202 -0.11 14.04 -10.59
CA LEU A 202 1.21 14.44 -11.08
C LEU A 202 1.62 15.84 -10.59
N GLN A 203 0.69 16.80 -10.56
CA GLN A 203 0.94 18.14 -10.05
C GLN A 203 1.34 18.11 -8.57
N TYR A 204 0.55 17.43 -7.74
CA TYR A 204 0.81 17.34 -6.30
C TYR A 204 2.02 16.46 -5.99
N ALA A 205 2.26 15.39 -6.74
CA ALA A 205 3.50 14.60 -6.64
C ALA A 205 4.73 15.47 -6.86
N ARG A 206 4.74 16.30 -7.92
CA ARG A 206 5.86 17.23 -8.19
C ARG A 206 5.98 18.30 -7.11
N SER A 207 4.86 18.84 -6.63
CA SER A 207 4.85 19.85 -5.57
C SER A 207 5.43 19.30 -4.26
N LEU A 208 4.95 18.13 -3.82
CA LEU A 208 5.43 17.45 -2.63
C LEU A 208 6.90 17.02 -2.78
N ALA A 209 7.31 16.52 -3.95
CA ALA A 209 8.71 16.19 -4.20
C ALA A 209 9.64 17.41 -4.09
N ARG A 210 9.20 18.61 -4.47
CA ARG A 210 9.98 19.86 -4.27
C ARG A 210 9.98 20.28 -2.80
N GLN A 211 8.82 20.27 -2.16
CA GLN A 211 8.67 20.67 -0.76
C GLN A 211 9.51 19.77 0.17
N TYR A 212 9.51 18.47 -0.08
CA TYR A 212 10.22 17.45 0.71
C TYR A 212 11.47 16.91 0.00
N HIS A 213 12.10 17.71 -0.86
CA HIS A 213 13.19 17.27 -1.74
C HIS A 213 14.33 16.55 -1.01
N ARG A 214 14.73 17.03 0.18
CA ARG A 214 15.78 16.39 0.97
C ARG A 214 15.39 14.98 1.40
N ALA A 215 14.20 14.83 1.98
CA ALA A 215 13.70 13.54 2.44
C ALA A 215 13.49 12.56 1.28
N VAL A 216 12.93 13.03 0.16
CA VAL A 216 12.73 12.20 -1.04
C VAL A 216 14.07 11.75 -1.63
N ARG A 217 15.06 12.65 -1.69
CA ARG A 217 16.41 12.30 -2.16
C ARG A 217 17.08 11.29 -1.24
N SER A 218 17.10 11.54 0.07
CA SER A 218 17.68 10.60 1.04
C SER A 218 17.01 9.24 0.99
N TYR A 219 15.68 9.19 0.86
CA TYR A 219 14.96 7.91 0.71
C TYR A 219 15.43 7.14 -0.53
N ARG A 220 15.54 7.80 -1.69
CA ARG A 220 16.00 7.18 -2.93
C ARG A 220 17.45 6.71 -2.86
N GLU A 221 18.34 7.52 -2.29
CA GLU A 221 19.75 7.17 -2.11
C GLU A 221 19.89 5.92 -1.22
N LEU A 222 19.14 5.88 -0.11
CA LEU A 222 19.12 4.71 0.79
C LEU A 222 18.60 3.45 0.08
N GLN A 223 17.55 3.57 -0.75
CA GLN A 223 17.03 2.43 -1.54
C GLN A 223 18.04 1.93 -2.58
N LEU A 224 18.74 2.83 -3.28
CA LEU A 224 19.74 2.44 -4.28
C LEU A 224 20.95 1.76 -3.63
N ASN A 225 21.43 2.29 -2.50
CA ASN A 225 22.52 1.68 -1.74
C ASN A 225 22.11 0.31 -1.18
N ALA A 226 20.89 0.20 -0.65
CA ALA A 226 20.32 -1.06 -0.19
C ALA A 226 20.22 -2.09 -1.32
N LEU A 227 19.83 -1.70 -2.53
CA LEU A 227 19.77 -2.61 -3.67
C LEU A 227 21.15 -3.19 -4.01
N SER A 228 22.20 -2.37 -4.00
CA SER A 228 23.56 -2.86 -4.18
C SER A 228 23.92 -3.87 -3.10
N ARG A 229 23.69 -3.51 -1.84
CA ARG A 229 24.03 -4.36 -0.69
C ARG A 229 23.23 -5.67 -0.66
N ALA A 230 21.96 -5.64 -1.06
CA ALA A 230 21.14 -6.84 -1.18
C ALA A 230 21.72 -7.82 -2.21
N ARG A 231 22.24 -7.32 -3.34
CA ARG A 231 22.91 -8.15 -4.36
C ARG A 231 24.18 -8.78 -3.82
N ASP A 232 24.94 -8.05 -3.00
CA ASP A 232 26.15 -8.59 -2.37
C ASP A 232 25.81 -9.71 -1.38
N LEU A 233 24.89 -9.43 -0.46
CA LEU A 233 24.43 -10.40 0.56
C LEU A 233 23.82 -11.67 -0.06
N THR A 234 23.09 -11.54 -1.17
CA THR A 234 22.49 -12.70 -1.86
C THR A 234 23.52 -13.51 -2.64
N ARG A 235 24.55 -12.88 -3.20
CA ARG A 235 25.69 -13.58 -3.82
C ARG A 235 26.49 -14.37 -2.79
N GLU A 236 26.81 -13.74 -1.66
CA GLU A 236 27.52 -14.38 -0.54
C GLU A 236 26.71 -15.57 0.00
N ALA A 237 25.39 -15.41 0.19
CA ALA A 237 24.53 -16.48 0.66
C ALA A 237 24.30 -17.61 -0.36
N GLY A 238 24.49 -17.34 -1.65
CA GLY A 238 24.34 -18.31 -2.75
C GLY A 238 25.63 -19.03 -3.13
N THR A 239 26.77 -18.70 -2.50
CA THR A 239 28.03 -19.40 -2.73
C THR A 239 28.11 -20.58 -1.75
N PRO A 240 28.06 -21.85 -2.20
CA PRO A 240 28.23 -22.98 -1.29
C PRO A 240 29.65 -22.94 -0.72
N SER A 241 29.77 -23.03 0.61
CA SER A 241 31.01 -23.44 1.27
C SER A 241 31.26 -24.92 1.04
#